data_AF-A0A1C4R9P7-F1
#
_entry.id   AF-A0A1C4R9P7-F1
#
_cell.length_a   1.000
_cell.length_b   1.000
_cell.length_c   1.000
_cell.angle_alpha   90.00
_cell.angle_beta   90.00
_cell.angle_gamma   90.00
#
_symmetry.space_group_name_H-M   'P 1'
#
loop_
_entity.id
_entity.type
_entity.pdbx_description
1 polymer ?
#
loop_
_entity_poly.entity_id
_entity_poly.type
_entity_poly.pdbx_seq_one_letter_code
_entity_poly.pdbx_strand_id
1 'polypeptide(L)'
;DSTGKVVHGLTAPDGKFLANGATQLVDGVLMYGSMTEGGGFLSEDGKTFVTPSGVVEHGKTTDDGHFLTPRVIDGTTYWGGDTTDNGWISQDGTIYIDSSGTVEHGISTPDGNFLKDGTTHTLPNGTVIYGYNDGPDFYSADGKTIVLADGTVVTGTLDTTTGVFTSTGGQVYVLTDSGIESGTLQSDGSIALADGQTFMTPASWTNDLKELADAITFVQGKADTIADQISTITTQYSTLEEIWATPAGQTFTDVATRVNSAMQQLQTLLGDTTDRMQMTHDNYQQAEEKNTANNAAGK
;
A
#
# COMPACT_ATOMS: atom_id res chain seq x y z
N ASP A 1 -32.15 -32.86 29.25
CA ASP A 1 -32.09 -31.39 29.40
C ASP A 1 -33.51 -30.86 29.64
N SER A 2 -33.69 -29.54 29.73
CA SER A 2 -34.99 -28.87 29.90
C SER A 2 -35.95 -29.06 28.72
N THR A 3 -35.51 -29.70 27.63
CA THR A 3 -36.30 -29.99 26.43
C THR A 3 -36.75 -31.46 26.32
N GLY A 4 -36.40 -32.28 27.32
CA GLY A 4 -36.75 -33.71 27.36
C GLY A 4 -35.78 -34.62 26.59
N LYS A 5 -34.65 -34.09 26.10
CA LYS A 5 -33.59 -34.90 25.48
C LYS A 5 -32.78 -35.60 26.57
N VAL A 6 -32.54 -36.90 26.40
CA VAL A 6 -31.62 -37.65 27.27
C VAL A 6 -30.21 -37.17 26.98
N VAL A 7 -29.52 -36.69 28.01
CA VAL A 7 -28.12 -36.25 27.95
C VAL A 7 -27.31 -37.29 28.71
N HIS A 8 -26.39 -37.96 28.02
CA HIS A 8 -25.43 -38.86 28.64
C HIS A 8 -24.31 -38.04 29.26
N GLY A 9 -23.72 -38.50 30.37
CA GLY A 9 -22.72 -37.72 31.08
C GLY A 9 -22.15 -38.43 32.29
N LEU A 10 -21.32 -37.72 33.04
CA LEU A 10 -20.67 -38.20 34.26
C LEU A 10 -20.87 -37.17 35.38
N THR A 11 -20.93 -37.62 36.63
CA THR A 11 -20.97 -36.73 37.79
C THR A 11 -19.55 -36.59 38.34
N ALA A 12 -19.05 -35.37 38.38
CA ALA A 12 -17.75 -35.06 38.94
C ALA A 12 -17.72 -35.27 40.47
N PRO A 13 -16.53 -35.36 41.09
CA PRO A 13 -16.40 -35.55 42.54
C PRO A 13 -17.08 -34.46 43.39
N ASP A 14 -17.27 -33.25 42.83
CA ASP A 14 -17.98 -32.15 43.48
C ASP A 14 -19.51 -32.25 43.38
N GLY A 15 -20.03 -33.28 42.69
CA GLY A 15 -21.46 -33.52 42.48
C GLY A 15 -22.04 -32.86 41.23
N LYS A 16 -21.25 -32.12 40.44
CA LYS A 16 -21.71 -31.50 39.20
C LYS A 16 -21.90 -32.54 38.10
N PHE A 17 -23.05 -32.50 37.42
CA PHE A 17 -23.28 -33.34 36.25
C PHE A 17 -22.67 -32.70 35.00
N LEU A 18 -21.75 -33.41 34.35
CA LEU A 18 -21.08 -33.02 33.12
C LEU A 18 -21.77 -33.70 31.94
N ALA A 19 -22.46 -32.91 31.11
CA ALA A 19 -23.04 -33.38 29.86
C ALA A 19 -21.93 -33.83 28.91
N ASN A 20 -22.05 -35.05 28.36
CA ASN A 20 -20.97 -35.73 27.63
C ASN A 20 -19.67 -35.82 28.45
N GLY A 21 -19.82 -35.96 29.77
CA GLY A 21 -18.72 -36.04 30.71
C GLY A 21 -17.79 -37.21 30.43
N ALA A 22 -16.49 -36.94 30.52
CA ALA A 22 -15.41 -37.91 30.35
C ALA A 22 -14.34 -37.69 31.44
N THR A 23 -13.46 -38.66 31.57
CA THR A 23 -12.25 -38.54 32.39
C THR A 23 -11.02 -38.71 31.52
N GLN A 24 -10.00 -37.88 31.71
CA GLN A 24 -8.75 -37.96 30.96
C GLN A 24 -7.55 -37.82 31.89
N LEU A 25 -6.53 -38.66 31.69
CA LEU A 25 -5.27 -38.54 32.39
C LEU A 25 -4.42 -37.48 31.68
N VAL A 26 -4.18 -36.37 32.36
CA VAL A 26 -3.37 -35.25 31.86
C VAL A 26 -2.25 -35.00 32.86
N ASP A 27 -1.00 -35.07 32.42
CA ASP A 27 0.20 -34.90 33.26
C ASP A 27 0.21 -35.76 34.54
N GLY A 28 -0.34 -36.99 34.45
CA GLY A 28 -0.43 -37.92 35.58
C GLY A 28 -1.57 -37.63 36.56
N VAL A 29 -2.40 -36.62 36.30
CA VAL A 29 -3.59 -36.27 37.09
C VAL A 29 -4.85 -36.70 36.33
N LEU A 30 -5.74 -37.43 36.99
CA LEU A 30 -7.05 -37.78 36.42
C LEU A 30 -7.97 -36.56 36.48
N MET A 31 -8.28 -35.98 35.34
CA MET A 31 -9.18 -34.84 35.20
C MET A 31 -10.57 -35.29 34.80
N TYR A 32 -11.57 -34.59 35.32
CA TYR A 32 -12.98 -34.69 34.92
C TYR A 32 -13.28 -33.53 33.98
N GLY A 33 -14.09 -33.76 32.95
CA GLY A 33 -14.36 -32.77 31.93
C GLY A 33 -15.41 -33.23 30.94
N SER A 34 -15.54 -32.54 29.82
CA SER A 34 -16.49 -32.88 28.76
C SER A 34 -15.77 -32.97 27.41
N MET A 35 -16.17 -33.93 26.58
CA MET A 35 -15.69 -33.97 25.19
C MET A 35 -16.34 -32.82 24.40
N THR A 36 -15.53 -32.08 23.65
CA THR A 36 -16.02 -31.06 22.74
C THR A 36 -16.53 -31.71 21.44
N GLU A 37 -17.39 -31.01 20.71
CA GLU A 37 -17.93 -31.52 19.43
C GLU A 37 -16.82 -31.80 18.39
N GLY A 38 -15.69 -31.08 18.49
CA GLY A 38 -14.50 -31.28 17.65
C GLY A 38 -13.61 -32.46 18.08
N GLY A 39 -13.98 -33.21 19.12
CA GLY A 39 -13.21 -34.37 19.60
C GLY A 39 -12.08 -34.04 20.58
N GLY A 40 -12.00 -32.80 21.07
CA GLY A 40 -11.11 -32.43 22.18
C GLY A 40 -11.74 -32.71 23.54
N PHE A 41 -10.99 -32.47 24.61
CA PHE A 41 -11.45 -32.59 25.99
C PHE A 41 -11.23 -31.27 26.73
N LEU A 42 -12.29 -30.72 27.31
CA LEU A 42 -12.20 -29.53 28.17
C LEU A 42 -12.42 -29.95 29.63
N SER A 43 -11.46 -29.61 30.50
CA SER A 43 -11.57 -29.89 31.93
C SER A 43 -12.77 -29.16 32.55
N GLU A 44 -13.33 -29.76 33.59
CA GLU A 44 -14.50 -29.22 34.31
C GLU A 44 -14.25 -27.84 34.91
N ASP A 45 -13.03 -27.58 35.34
CA ASP A 45 -12.60 -26.28 35.88
C ASP A 45 -12.29 -25.25 34.78
N GLY A 46 -12.36 -25.64 33.51
CA GLY A 46 -12.15 -24.80 32.35
C GLY A 46 -10.72 -24.31 32.16
N LYS A 47 -9.73 -24.95 32.81
CA LYS A 47 -8.32 -24.52 32.79
C LYS A 47 -7.40 -25.36 31.91
N THR A 48 -7.86 -26.52 31.46
CA THR A 48 -7.08 -27.44 30.65
C THR A 48 -7.91 -27.88 29.46
N PHE A 49 -7.36 -27.73 28.27
CA PHE A 49 -7.92 -28.25 27.04
C PHE A 49 -6.95 -29.26 26.46
N VAL A 50 -7.45 -30.42 26.04
CA VAL A 50 -6.69 -31.38 25.25
C VAL A 50 -7.25 -31.38 23.84
N THR A 51 -6.42 -31.01 22.88
CA THR A 51 -6.81 -30.95 21.48
C THR A 51 -7.18 -32.34 20.94
N PRO A 52 -7.89 -32.44 19.80
CA PRO A 52 -8.20 -33.74 19.17
C PRO A 52 -6.94 -34.56 18.82
N SER A 53 -5.79 -33.91 18.64
CA SER A 53 -4.50 -34.56 18.41
C SER A 53 -3.77 -34.98 19.70
N GLY A 54 -4.32 -34.68 20.87
CA GLY A 54 -3.77 -35.04 22.17
C GLY A 54 -2.81 -34.02 22.77
N VAL A 55 -2.69 -32.82 22.19
CA VAL A 55 -1.86 -31.74 22.75
C VAL A 55 -2.58 -31.15 23.96
N VAL A 56 -1.85 -30.99 25.06
CA VAL A 56 -2.37 -30.40 26.30
C VAL A 56 -2.08 -28.92 26.32
N GLU A 57 -3.11 -28.12 26.55
CA GLU A 57 -3.04 -26.67 26.65
C GLU A 57 -3.60 -26.21 28.00
N HIS A 58 -2.93 -25.24 28.60
CA HIS A 58 -3.37 -24.62 29.85
C HIS A 58 -3.86 -23.21 29.58
N GLY A 59 -5.02 -22.89 30.14
CA GLY A 59 -5.79 -21.76 29.70
C GLY A 59 -6.87 -21.31 30.68
N LYS A 60 -7.83 -20.55 30.15
CA LYS A 60 -9.09 -20.23 30.80
C LYS A 60 -10.23 -20.37 29.79
N THR A 61 -11.40 -20.77 30.26
CA THR A 61 -12.62 -20.77 29.44
C THR A 61 -13.41 -19.51 29.74
N THR A 62 -13.86 -18.82 28.70
CA THR A 62 -14.75 -17.65 28.80
C THR A 62 -16.20 -18.08 29.04
N ASP A 63 -17.06 -17.14 29.44
CA ASP A 63 -18.48 -17.42 29.75
C ASP A 63 -19.27 -17.94 28.54
N ASP A 64 -18.84 -17.60 27.32
CA ASP A 64 -19.37 -18.08 26.05
C ASP A 64 -18.76 -19.42 25.60
N GLY A 65 -17.88 -20.02 26.40
CA GLY A 65 -17.36 -21.37 26.21
C GLY A 65 -16.09 -21.47 25.34
N HIS A 66 -15.47 -20.35 24.98
CA HIS A 66 -14.20 -20.36 24.26
C HIS A 66 -13.01 -20.59 25.20
N PHE A 67 -12.10 -21.49 24.82
CA PHE A 67 -10.86 -21.72 25.55
C PHE A 67 -9.76 -20.77 25.05
N LEU A 68 -9.09 -20.08 25.98
CA LEU A 68 -8.05 -19.11 25.69
C LEU A 68 -6.73 -19.53 26.32
N THR A 69 -5.64 -19.40 25.57
CA THR A 69 -4.27 -19.65 26.02
C THR A 69 -3.55 -18.33 26.33
N PRO A 70 -2.67 -18.29 27.34
CA PRO A 70 -1.89 -17.11 27.65
C PRO A 70 -0.63 -17.03 26.76
N ARG A 71 -0.29 -15.82 26.31
CA ARG A 71 1.01 -15.50 25.69
C ARG A 71 1.59 -14.25 26.34
N VAL A 72 2.92 -14.21 26.48
CA VAL A 72 3.63 -13.02 26.99
C VAL A 72 4.19 -12.26 25.79
N ILE A 73 3.67 -11.05 25.57
CA ILE A 73 4.13 -10.11 24.53
C ILE A 73 4.54 -8.82 25.23
N ASP A 74 5.75 -8.33 24.96
CA ASP A 74 6.30 -7.09 25.55
C ASP A 74 6.21 -7.02 27.08
N GLY A 75 6.38 -8.18 27.74
CA GLY A 75 6.28 -8.30 29.20
C GLY A 75 4.86 -8.28 29.76
N THR A 76 3.84 -8.23 28.91
CA THR A 76 2.42 -8.28 29.28
C THR A 76 1.81 -9.63 28.89
N THR A 77 1.04 -10.24 29.79
CA THR A 77 0.32 -11.48 29.50
C THR A 77 -1.01 -11.16 28.83
N TYR A 78 -1.16 -11.60 27.58
CA TYR A 78 -2.40 -11.57 26.83
C TYR A 78 -3.03 -12.95 26.82
N TRP A 79 -4.36 -12.98 26.83
CA TRP A 79 -5.15 -14.19 26.67
C TRP A 79 -5.76 -14.17 25.28
N GLY A 80 -5.79 -15.28 24.58
CA GLY A 80 -6.25 -15.32 23.19
C GLY A 80 -6.42 -16.73 22.68
N GLY A 81 -6.76 -16.86 21.41
CA GLY A 81 -7.01 -18.15 20.77
C GLY A 81 -6.43 -18.20 19.37
N ASP A 82 -6.29 -19.41 18.85
CA ASP A 82 -5.80 -19.61 17.49
C ASP A 82 -6.86 -19.16 16.47
N THR A 83 -6.39 -18.56 15.38
CA THR A 83 -7.22 -18.10 14.27
C THR A 83 -7.25 -19.14 13.15
N THR A 84 -8.18 -19.00 12.21
CA THR A 84 -8.39 -19.99 11.12
C THR A 84 -7.21 -20.13 10.15
N ASP A 85 -6.31 -19.14 10.14
CA ASP A 85 -5.07 -19.10 9.37
C ASP A 85 -3.86 -19.68 10.13
N ASN A 86 -4.08 -20.34 11.27
CA ASN A 86 -3.06 -20.81 12.20
C ASN A 86 -2.23 -19.69 12.86
N GLY A 87 -2.74 -18.46 12.85
CA GLY A 87 -2.26 -17.40 13.72
C GLY A 87 -2.84 -17.51 15.13
N TRP A 88 -2.65 -16.47 15.92
CA TRP A 88 -3.22 -16.31 17.25
C TRP A 88 -3.63 -14.86 17.48
N ILE A 89 -4.79 -14.63 18.07
CA ILE A 89 -5.29 -13.29 18.36
C ILE A 89 -5.65 -13.14 19.83
N SER A 90 -5.28 -11.99 20.41
CA SER A 90 -5.66 -11.69 21.79
C SER A 90 -7.17 -11.45 21.89
N GLN A 91 -7.71 -11.80 23.05
CA GLN A 91 -9.11 -11.66 23.42
C GLN A 91 -9.57 -10.20 23.38
N ASP A 92 -8.68 -9.26 23.70
CA ASP A 92 -8.95 -7.83 23.59
C ASP A 92 -8.78 -7.28 22.16
N GLY A 93 -8.36 -8.12 21.21
CA GLY A 93 -8.19 -7.77 19.81
C GLY A 93 -7.02 -6.82 19.52
N THR A 94 -6.10 -6.62 20.47
CA THR A 94 -4.99 -5.66 20.31
C THR A 94 -3.69 -6.27 19.79
N ILE A 95 -3.56 -7.60 19.88
CA ILE A 95 -2.38 -8.35 19.44
C ILE A 95 -2.81 -9.45 18.48
N TYR A 96 -2.13 -9.53 17.35
CA TYR A 96 -2.20 -10.65 16.42
C TYR A 96 -0.80 -11.24 16.24
N ILE A 97 -0.71 -12.56 16.14
CA ILE A 97 0.52 -13.28 15.83
C ILE A 97 0.23 -14.09 14.59
N ASP A 98 0.95 -13.82 13.51
CA ASP A 98 0.74 -14.54 12.26
C ASP A 98 1.21 -16.00 12.36
N SER A 99 0.90 -16.80 11.33
CA SER A 99 1.31 -18.21 11.23
C SER A 99 2.83 -18.44 11.27
N SER A 100 3.64 -17.40 11.03
CA SER A 100 5.10 -17.46 11.09
C SER A 100 5.65 -17.10 12.48
N GLY A 101 4.80 -16.61 13.38
CA GLY A 101 5.15 -16.15 14.72
C GLY A 101 5.48 -14.66 14.80
N THR A 102 5.24 -13.88 13.74
CA THR A 102 5.43 -12.42 13.76
C THR A 102 4.33 -11.78 14.61
N VAL A 103 4.74 -10.96 15.56
CA VAL A 103 3.82 -10.22 16.44
C VAL A 103 3.44 -8.89 15.78
N GLU A 104 2.14 -8.59 15.76
CA GLU A 104 1.57 -7.36 15.25
C GLU A 104 0.67 -6.71 16.31
N HIS A 105 0.81 -5.40 16.47
CA HIS A 105 -0.01 -4.57 17.35
C HIS A 105 -1.06 -3.83 16.51
N GLY A 106 -2.24 -3.62 17.06
CA GLY A 106 -3.32 -2.99 16.29
C GLY A 106 -4.68 -3.11 16.97
N ILE A 107 -5.72 -3.28 16.15
CA ILE A 107 -7.08 -3.48 16.64
C ILE A 107 -7.91 -4.44 15.77
N SER A 108 -8.67 -5.31 16.40
CA SER A 108 -9.74 -6.08 15.76
C SER A 108 -10.99 -5.26 15.55
N THR A 109 -11.49 -5.29 14.32
CA THR A 109 -12.79 -4.74 13.94
C THR A 109 -13.93 -5.69 14.32
N PRO A 110 -15.18 -5.22 14.43
CA PRO A 110 -16.31 -6.06 14.83
C PRO A 110 -16.64 -7.20 13.86
N ASP A 111 -16.18 -7.13 12.61
CA ASP A 111 -16.33 -8.20 11.62
C ASP A 111 -15.20 -9.25 11.68
N GLY A 112 -14.25 -9.09 12.61
CA GLY A 112 -13.17 -10.03 12.88
C GLY A 112 -11.86 -9.71 12.16
N ASN A 113 -11.79 -8.65 11.35
CA ASN A 113 -10.54 -8.28 10.68
C ASN A 113 -9.58 -7.57 11.66
N PHE A 114 -8.31 -7.97 11.67
CA PHE A 114 -7.27 -7.28 12.42
C PHE A 114 -6.63 -6.18 11.57
N LEU A 115 -6.58 -4.96 12.12
CA LEU A 115 -5.91 -3.82 11.50
C LEU A 115 -4.58 -3.60 12.22
N LYS A 116 -3.48 -4.04 11.59
CA LYS A 116 -2.12 -3.75 12.05
C LYS A 116 -1.90 -2.24 12.14
N ASP A 117 -1.38 -1.78 13.27
CA ASP A 117 -1.22 -0.35 13.61
C ASP A 117 -2.53 0.45 13.54
N GLY A 118 -3.67 -0.25 13.53
CA GLY A 118 -4.99 0.33 13.47
C GLY A 118 -5.41 0.93 14.82
N THR A 119 -6.37 1.83 14.74
CA THR A 119 -6.95 2.54 15.87
C THR A 119 -8.44 2.78 15.64
N THR A 120 -9.08 3.45 16.61
CA THR A 120 -10.47 3.89 16.49
C THR A 120 -10.58 5.40 16.56
N HIS A 121 -11.62 5.92 15.93
CA HIS A 121 -12.07 7.29 16.10
C HIS A 121 -13.55 7.31 16.47
N THR A 122 -13.94 8.13 17.45
CA THR A 122 -15.34 8.29 17.84
C THR A 122 -15.90 9.56 17.22
N LEU A 123 -16.85 9.41 16.30
CA LEU A 123 -17.52 10.52 15.62
C LEU A 123 -18.41 11.31 16.60
N PRO A 124 -18.78 12.57 16.29
CA PRO A 124 -19.62 13.40 17.16
C PRO A 124 -20.99 12.81 17.51
N ASN A 125 -21.50 11.88 16.69
CA ASN A 125 -22.76 11.16 16.93
C ASN A 125 -22.58 9.92 17.83
N GLY A 126 -21.38 9.66 18.34
CA GLY A 126 -21.03 8.50 19.16
C GLY A 126 -20.69 7.23 18.38
N THR A 127 -20.73 7.26 17.03
CA THR A 127 -20.32 6.12 16.22
C THR A 127 -18.80 5.94 16.30
N VAL A 128 -18.34 4.73 16.60
CA VAL A 128 -16.93 4.36 16.55
C VAL A 128 -16.61 3.83 15.16
N ILE A 129 -15.59 4.40 14.53
CA ILE A 129 -15.03 3.95 13.26
C ILE A 129 -13.61 3.43 13.47
N TYR A 130 -13.20 2.48 12.64
CA TYR A 130 -11.92 1.77 12.73
C TYR A 130 -11.07 2.14 11.51
N GLY A 131 -9.77 2.32 11.70
CA GLY A 131 -8.89 2.85 10.67
C GLY A 131 -7.52 3.17 11.20
N TYR A 132 -6.91 4.20 10.63
CA TYR A 132 -5.51 4.53 10.85
C TYR A 132 -5.37 6.03 11.08
N ASN A 133 -4.38 6.40 11.89
CA ASN A 133 -3.98 7.81 11.99
C ASN A 133 -2.98 8.13 10.88
N ASP A 134 -3.14 9.31 10.30
CA ASP A 134 -2.17 9.92 9.40
C ASP A 134 -1.78 11.27 10.02
N GLY A 135 -0.65 11.29 10.72
CA GLY A 135 -0.29 12.42 11.58
C GLY A 135 -1.40 12.74 12.61
N PRO A 136 -1.94 13.98 12.63
CA PRO A 136 -3.06 14.36 13.50
C PRO A 136 -4.45 13.97 12.95
N ASP A 137 -4.51 13.48 11.72
CA ASP A 137 -5.74 13.13 11.02
C ASP A 137 -6.02 11.62 11.10
N PHE A 138 -7.20 11.21 10.65
CA PHE A 138 -7.63 9.82 10.64
C PHE A 138 -8.28 9.46 9.30
N TYR A 139 -8.06 8.25 8.81
CA TYR A 139 -8.81 7.67 7.70
C TYR A 139 -9.35 6.28 8.05
N SER A 140 -10.60 6.01 7.68
CA SER A 140 -11.26 4.75 7.99
C SER A 140 -10.70 3.60 7.14
N ALA A 141 -10.63 2.41 7.73
CA ALA A 141 -10.15 1.21 7.05
C ALA A 141 -11.03 0.82 5.85
N ASP A 142 -12.33 1.18 5.87
CA ASP A 142 -13.23 0.98 4.75
C ASP A 142 -13.07 2.04 3.63
N GLY A 143 -12.19 3.01 3.83
CA GLY A 143 -11.86 4.06 2.87
C GLY A 143 -12.97 5.09 2.63
N LYS A 144 -13.99 5.15 3.48
CA LYS A 144 -15.16 6.02 3.25
C LYS A 144 -15.18 7.31 4.05
N THR A 145 -14.38 7.40 5.09
CA THR A 145 -14.39 8.53 6.02
C THR A 145 -12.97 8.97 6.32
N ILE A 146 -12.73 10.28 6.27
CA ILE A 146 -11.57 10.90 6.90
C ILE A 146 -12.05 11.84 8.01
N VAL A 147 -11.21 12.01 9.02
CA VAL A 147 -11.41 13.01 10.07
C VAL A 147 -10.16 13.86 10.14
N LEU A 148 -10.32 15.16 9.92
CA LEU A 148 -9.23 16.12 9.96
C LEU A 148 -8.88 16.48 11.41
N ALA A 149 -7.70 17.07 11.60
CA ALA A 149 -7.15 17.45 12.91
C ALA A 149 -8.06 18.40 13.71
N ASP A 150 -8.90 19.18 13.03
CA ASP A 150 -9.89 20.07 13.64
C ASP A 150 -11.21 19.36 14.04
N GLY A 151 -11.31 18.05 13.80
CA GLY A 151 -12.48 17.22 14.03
C GLY A 151 -13.49 17.21 12.88
N THR A 152 -13.19 17.86 11.75
CA THR A 152 -14.05 17.85 10.56
C THR A 152 -14.12 16.44 9.99
N VAL A 153 -15.33 15.90 9.90
CA VAL A 153 -15.60 14.58 9.31
C VAL A 153 -15.98 14.75 7.85
N VAL A 154 -15.27 14.07 6.95
CA VAL A 154 -15.56 14.10 5.51
C VAL A 154 -15.83 12.68 5.01
N THR A 155 -16.95 12.50 4.33
CA THR A 155 -17.32 11.23 3.69
C THR A 155 -16.97 11.23 2.20
N GLY A 156 -16.58 10.08 1.66
CA GLY A 156 -16.04 9.99 0.31
C GLY A 156 -15.52 8.61 -0.04
N THR A 157 -14.46 8.57 -0.83
CA THR A 157 -13.79 7.34 -1.25
C THR A 157 -12.29 7.58 -1.32
N LEU A 158 -11.54 6.73 -0.63
CA LEU A 158 -10.08 6.66 -0.69
C LEU A 158 -9.65 5.75 -1.84
N ASP A 159 -8.86 6.29 -2.76
CA ASP A 159 -8.03 5.48 -3.63
C ASP A 159 -6.74 5.11 -2.88
N THR A 160 -6.73 3.91 -2.31
CA THR A 160 -5.57 3.37 -1.58
C THR A 160 -4.32 3.18 -2.44
N THR A 161 -4.43 3.29 -3.77
CA THR A 161 -3.28 3.19 -4.68
C THR A 161 -2.55 4.52 -4.78
N THR A 162 -3.29 5.62 -4.70
CA THR A 162 -2.75 6.98 -4.86
C THR A 162 -2.71 7.76 -3.56
N GLY A 163 -3.36 7.28 -2.50
CA GLY A 163 -3.53 8.04 -1.26
C GLY A 163 -4.51 9.21 -1.41
N VAL A 164 -5.27 9.26 -2.50
CA VAL A 164 -6.20 10.36 -2.79
C VAL A 164 -7.59 10.02 -2.29
N PHE A 165 -8.12 10.85 -1.39
CA PHE A 165 -9.49 10.78 -0.93
C PHE A 165 -10.36 11.81 -1.66
N THR A 166 -11.41 11.35 -2.33
CA THR A 166 -12.39 12.23 -2.97
C THR A 166 -13.67 12.24 -2.15
N SER A 167 -14.00 13.41 -1.59
CA SER A 167 -15.25 13.60 -0.86
C SER A 167 -16.48 13.45 -1.76
N THR A 168 -17.64 13.16 -1.17
CA THR A 168 -18.92 13.13 -1.90
C THR A 168 -19.25 14.46 -2.61
N GLY A 169 -18.69 15.57 -2.14
CA GLY A 169 -18.82 16.90 -2.75
C GLY A 169 -17.85 17.17 -3.91
N GLY A 170 -16.94 16.25 -4.21
CA GLY A 170 -15.91 16.42 -5.24
C GLY A 170 -14.63 17.09 -4.78
N GLN A 171 -14.54 17.51 -3.51
CA GLN A 171 -13.27 18.00 -2.95
C GLN A 171 -12.29 16.86 -2.74
N VAL A 172 -11.03 17.14 -3.01
CA VAL A 172 -9.94 16.17 -3.00
C VAL A 172 -9.05 16.42 -1.80
N TYR A 173 -8.63 15.34 -1.15
CA TYR A 173 -7.68 15.32 -0.06
C TYR A 173 -6.59 14.30 -0.36
N VAL A 174 -5.38 14.55 0.08
CA VAL A 174 -4.22 13.69 -0.13
C VAL A 174 -3.68 13.27 1.22
N LEU A 175 -3.52 11.97 1.43
CA LEU A 175 -2.81 11.42 2.57
C LEU A 175 -1.32 11.62 2.35
N THR A 176 -0.64 12.29 3.28
CA THR A 176 0.79 12.63 3.20
C THR A 176 1.46 12.22 4.50
N ASP A 177 2.80 12.12 4.51
CA ASP A 177 3.54 11.83 5.75
C ASP A 177 3.30 12.86 6.88
N SER A 178 2.71 14.01 6.58
CA SER A 178 2.39 15.08 7.54
C SER A 178 0.91 15.12 7.93
N GLY A 179 0.08 14.23 7.39
CA GLY A 179 -1.37 14.19 7.56
C GLY A 179 -2.13 14.42 6.26
N ILE A 180 -3.44 14.64 6.40
CA ILE A 180 -4.39 14.74 5.30
C ILE A 180 -4.53 16.20 4.87
N GLU A 181 -4.08 16.50 3.65
CA GLU A 181 -4.14 17.85 3.10
C GLU A 181 -5.24 18.00 2.05
N SER A 182 -6.00 19.09 2.12
CA SER A 182 -6.94 19.44 1.05
C SER A 182 -6.21 19.95 -0.18
N GLY A 183 -6.65 19.52 -1.36
CA GLY A 183 -6.05 19.95 -2.61
C GLY A 183 -7.07 20.33 -3.69
N THR A 184 -6.57 20.98 -4.73
CA THR A 184 -7.33 21.34 -5.93
C THR A 184 -6.84 20.52 -7.11
N LEU A 185 -7.73 19.72 -7.69
CA LEU A 185 -7.44 18.95 -8.89
C LEU A 185 -7.22 19.90 -10.08
N GLN A 186 -6.08 19.75 -10.74
CA GLN A 186 -5.69 20.52 -11.92
C GLN A 186 -6.10 19.81 -13.22
N SER A 187 -6.01 20.52 -14.34
CA SER A 187 -6.41 19.98 -15.66
C SER A 187 -5.52 18.84 -16.15
N ASP A 188 -4.27 18.80 -15.69
CA ASP A 188 -3.33 17.71 -15.94
C ASP A 188 -3.60 16.50 -15.02
N GLY A 189 -4.50 16.60 -14.04
CA GLY A 189 -4.76 15.55 -13.06
C GLY A 189 -3.88 15.63 -11.81
N SER A 190 -2.97 16.60 -11.70
CA SER A 190 -2.18 16.85 -10.50
C SER A 190 -3.06 17.51 -9.44
N ILE A 191 -2.62 17.51 -8.18
CA ILE A 191 -3.36 18.12 -7.08
C ILE A 191 -2.48 19.21 -6.47
N ALA A 192 -2.89 20.48 -6.61
CA ALA A 192 -2.27 21.58 -5.89
C ALA A 192 -2.69 21.54 -4.42
N LEU A 193 -1.72 21.40 -3.52
CA LEU A 193 -1.91 21.43 -2.08
C LEU A 193 -1.91 22.87 -1.54
N ALA A 194 -2.43 23.05 -0.34
CA ALA A 194 -2.60 24.37 0.28
C ALA A 194 -1.26 25.06 0.62
N ASP A 195 -0.20 24.28 0.82
CA ASP A 195 1.16 24.75 1.09
C ASP A 195 1.92 25.19 -0.17
N GLY A 196 1.31 25.02 -1.36
CA GLY A 196 1.89 25.34 -2.66
C GLY A 196 2.66 24.19 -3.31
N GLN A 197 2.74 23.01 -2.69
CA GLN A 197 3.24 21.81 -3.32
C GLN A 197 2.23 21.24 -4.32
N THR A 198 2.73 20.46 -5.27
CA THR A 198 1.91 19.73 -6.23
C THR A 198 2.09 18.25 -5.98
N PHE A 199 0.99 17.57 -5.64
CA PHE A 199 0.94 16.12 -5.58
C PHE A 199 0.66 15.56 -6.98
N MET A 200 1.59 14.75 -7.49
CA MET A 200 1.49 14.15 -8.81
C MET A 200 0.72 12.84 -8.74
N THR A 201 -0.37 12.74 -9.51
CA THR A 201 -1.16 11.52 -9.64
C THR A 201 -0.69 10.72 -10.86
N PRO A 202 -1.03 9.42 -10.98
CA PRO A 202 -0.75 8.65 -12.19
C PRO A 202 -1.31 9.31 -13.47
N ALA A 203 -2.42 10.04 -13.35
CA ALA A 203 -3.01 10.79 -14.45
C ALA A 203 -2.12 11.98 -14.87
N SER A 204 -1.56 12.74 -13.93
CA SER A 204 -0.65 13.83 -14.27
C SER A 204 0.68 13.35 -14.81
N TRP A 205 1.22 12.25 -14.27
CA TRP A 205 2.40 11.63 -14.85
C TRP A 205 2.20 11.19 -16.30
N THR A 206 1.04 10.63 -16.61
CA THR A 206 0.70 10.23 -17.99
C THR A 206 0.66 11.44 -18.93
N ASN A 207 0.11 12.57 -18.47
CA ASN A 207 0.07 13.80 -19.24
C ASN A 207 1.47 14.40 -19.43
N ASP A 208 2.28 14.49 -18.37
CA ASP A 208 3.65 15.01 -18.43
C ASP A 208 4.55 14.19 -19.36
N LEU A 209 4.46 12.85 -19.31
CA LEU A 209 5.20 11.96 -20.22
C LEU A 209 4.79 12.21 -21.68
N LYS A 210 3.49 12.41 -21.93
CA LYS A 210 2.99 12.75 -23.26
C LYS A 210 3.54 14.11 -23.73
N GLU A 211 3.49 15.13 -22.89
CA GLU A 211 4.02 16.46 -23.23
C GLU A 211 5.52 16.42 -23.53
N LEU A 212 6.29 15.63 -22.76
CA LEU A 212 7.71 15.41 -23.02
C LEU A 212 7.95 14.70 -24.36
N ALA A 213 7.16 13.67 -24.69
CA ALA A 213 7.24 12.97 -25.98
C ALA A 213 6.89 13.89 -27.16
N ASP A 214 5.87 14.74 -27.01
CA ASP A 214 5.49 15.74 -28.01
C ASP A 214 6.61 16.79 -28.20
N ALA A 215 7.27 17.21 -27.11
CA ALA A 215 8.43 18.12 -27.16
C ALA A 215 9.65 17.48 -27.84
N ILE A 216 9.97 16.21 -27.54
CA ILE A 216 11.02 15.44 -28.23
C ILE A 216 10.76 15.42 -29.73
N THR A 217 9.53 15.06 -30.13
CA THR A 217 9.12 15.00 -31.53
C THR A 217 9.28 16.36 -32.22
N PHE A 218 8.91 17.45 -31.55
CA PHE A 218 9.07 18.80 -32.08
C PHE A 218 10.54 19.16 -32.29
N VAL A 219 11.39 18.95 -31.28
CA VAL A 219 12.83 19.27 -31.35
C VAL A 219 13.51 18.44 -32.42
N GLN A 220 13.20 17.15 -32.50
CA GLN A 220 13.75 16.25 -33.51
C GLN A 220 13.38 16.69 -34.92
N GLY A 221 12.11 17.03 -35.17
CA GLY A 221 11.69 17.55 -36.48
C GLY A 221 12.41 18.85 -36.88
N LYS A 222 12.76 19.71 -35.91
CA LYS A 222 13.59 20.90 -36.17
C LYS A 222 15.06 20.53 -36.45
N ALA A 223 15.61 19.56 -35.72
CA ALA A 223 16.95 19.06 -35.96
C ALA A 223 17.10 18.45 -37.36
N ASP A 224 16.14 17.65 -37.80
CA ASP A 224 16.10 17.06 -39.14
C ASP A 224 16.04 18.14 -40.23
N THR A 225 15.18 19.15 -40.05
CA THR A 225 15.10 20.29 -40.98
C THR A 225 16.44 21.03 -41.11
N ILE A 226 17.13 21.24 -39.98
CA ILE A 226 18.45 21.89 -39.97
C ILE A 226 19.49 20.99 -40.66
N ALA A 227 19.49 19.68 -40.40
CA ALA A 227 20.40 18.74 -41.03
C ALA A 227 20.24 18.71 -42.57
N ASP A 228 19.00 18.74 -43.07
CA ASP A 228 18.71 18.83 -44.51
C ASP A 228 19.24 20.13 -45.13
N GLN A 229 19.08 21.25 -44.42
CA GLN A 229 19.61 22.55 -44.85
C GLN A 229 21.15 22.56 -44.86
N ILE A 230 21.79 21.99 -43.84
CA ILE A 230 23.25 21.84 -43.76
C ILE A 230 23.77 21.01 -44.93
N SER A 231 23.12 19.88 -45.23
CA SER A 231 23.45 19.01 -46.36
C SER A 231 23.37 19.78 -47.68
N THR A 232 22.28 20.53 -47.88
CA THR A 232 22.07 21.36 -49.06
C THR A 232 23.17 22.42 -49.23
N ILE A 233 23.50 23.16 -48.16
CA ILE A 233 24.56 24.18 -48.18
C ILE A 233 25.92 23.55 -48.49
N THR A 234 26.22 22.41 -47.86
CA THR A 234 27.47 21.67 -48.09
C THR A 234 27.62 21.26 -49.55
N THR A 235 26.54 20.73 -50.16
CA THR A 235 26.54 20.40 -51.60
C THR A 235 26.79 21.64 -52.47
N GLN A 236 26.13 22.77 -52.17
CA GLN A 236 26.32 24.01 -52.93
C GLN A 236 27.75 24.55 -52.80
N TYR A 237 28.37 24.45 -51.62
CA TYR A 237 29.78 24.82 -51.44
C TYR A 237 30.72 23.95 -52.26
N SER A 238 30.51 22.62 -52.29
CA SER A 238 31.32 21.72 -53.13
C SER A 238 31.18 22.06 -54.62
N THR A 239 29.96 22.32 -55.11
CA THR A 239 29.75 22.73 -56.50
C THR A 239 30.46 24.04 -56.84
N LEU A 240 30.46 25.03 -55.94
CA LEU A 240 31.15 26.31 -56.16
C LEU A 240 32.67 26.14 -56.17
N GLU A 241 33.22 25.30 -55.29
CA GLU A 241 34.65 25.01 -55.22
C GLU A 241 35.16 24.36 -56.52
N GLU A 242 34.39 23.44 -57.11
CA GLU A 242 34.73 22.81 -58.39
C GLU A 242 34.81 23.80 -59.56
N ILE A 243 34.00 24.86 -59.54
CA ILE A 243 33.90 25.83 -60.63
C ILE A 243 34.89 27.01 -60.43
N TRP A 244 35.25 27.34 -59.18
CA TRP A 244 36.02 28.54 -58.84
C TRP A 244 37.51 28.27 -58.55
N ALA A 245 38.24 27.74 -59.53
CA ALA A 245 39.67 27.37 -59.40
C ALA A 245 40.70 28.53 -59.42
N THR A 246 40.32 29.75 -59.03
CA THR A 246 41.24 30.91 -59.00
C THR A 246 41.87 31.09 -57.61
N PRO A 247 42.97 31.86 -57.45
CA PRO A 247 43.51 32.18 -56.13
C PRO A 247 42.49 32.85 -55.18
N ALA A 248 41.50 33.57 -55.71
CA ALA A 248 40.39 34.12 -54.92
C ALA A 248 39.40 33.03 -54.41
N GLY A 249 39.43 31.82 -54.99
CA GLY A 249 38.67 30.67 -54.54
C GLY A 249 39.23 30.02 -53.26
N GLN A 250 40.53 30.18 -52.97
CA GLN A 250 41.12 29.64 -51.73
C GLN A 250 40.51 30.26 -50.47
N THR A 251 40.28 31.57 -50.46
CA THR A 251 39.64 32.24 -49.33
C THR A 251 38.18 31.81 -49.14
N PHE A 252 37.52 31.38 -50.22
CA PHE A 252 36.19 30.78 -50.16
C PHE A 252 36.23 29.38 -49.50
N THR A 253 37.17 28.51 -49.87
CA THR A 253 37.35 27.19 -49.24
C THR A 253 37.57 27.29 -47.73
N ASP A 254 38.36 28.27 -47.27
CA ASP A 254 38.59 28.50 -45.83
C ASP A 254 37.29 28.86 -45.09
N VAL A 255 36.47 29.75 -45.69
CA VAL A 255 35.17 30.14 -45.12
C VAL A 255 34.19 28.97 -45.14
N ALA A 256 34.08 28.25 -46.27
CA ALA A 256 33.21 27.10 -46.42
C ALA A 256 33.55 26.00 -45.40
N THR A 257 34.84 25.73 -45.18
CA THR A 257 35.31 24.77 -44.17
C THR A 257 34.87 25.17 -42.75
N ARG A 258 35.00 26.45 -42.40
CA ARG A 258 34.58 26.95 -41.07
C ARG A 258 33.06 26.87 -40.90
N VAL A 259 32.28 27.21 -41.92
CA VAL A 259 30.82 27.14 -41.88
C VAL A 259 30.36 25.68 -41.77
N ASN A 260 30.94 24.76 -42.54
CA ASN A 260 30.65 23.33 -42.46
C ASN A 260 30.96 22.76 -41.07
N SER A 261 32.10 23.14 -40.48
CA SER A 261 32.45 22.70 -39.13
C SER A 261 31.45 23.20 -38.08
N ALA A 262 31.04 24.47 -38.14
CA ALA A 262 30.05 25.03 -37.23
C ALA A 262 28.67 24.37 -37.39
N MET A 263 28.26 24.10 -38.63
CA MET A 263 27.01 23.39 -38.95
C MET A 263 27.01 21.96 -38.39
N GLN A 264 28.11 21.22 -38.57
CA GLN A 264 28.26 19.87 -38.00
C GLN A 264 28.20 19.89 -36.47
N GLN A 265 28.86 20.87 -35.82
CA GLN A 265 28.78 21.03 -34.37
C GLN A 265 27.35 21.29 -33.88
N LEU A 266 26.59 22.12 -34.60
CA LEU A 266 25.18 22.36 -34.28
C LEU A 266 24.35 21.08 -34.44
N GLN A 267 24.57 20.32 -35.52
CA GLN A 267 23.87 19.06 -35.76
C GLN A 267 24.16 18.04 -34.64
N THR A 268 25.42 17.89 -34.23
CA THR A 268 25.80 17.04 -33.10
C THR A 268 25.10 17.48 -31.82
N LEU A 269 25.10 18.78 -31.51
CA LEU A 269 24.47 19.30 -30.30
C LEU A 269 22.95 19.05 -30.26
N LEU A 270 22.27 19.18 -31.40
CA LEU A 270 20.84 18.91 -31.51
C LEU A 270 20.51 17.42 -31.36
N GLY A 271 21.35 16.56 -31.93
CA GLY A 271 21.28 15.10 -31.73
C GLY A 271 21.43 14.74 -30.25
N ASP A 272 22.51 15.20 -29.61
CA ASP A 272 22.78 14.97 -28.19
C ASP A 272 21.65 15.48 -27.28
N THR A 273 21.03 16.60 -27.63
CA THR A 273 19.90 17.17 -26.88
C THR A 273 18.67 16.26 -26.98
N THR A 274 18.34 15.79 -28.19
CA THR A 274 17.21 14.90 -28.43
C THR A 274 17.40 13.56 -27.71
N ASP A 275 18.60 12.98 -27.80
CA ASP A 275 18.94 11.72 -27.11
C ASP A 275 18.80 11.84 -25.59
N ARG A 276 19.23 12.97 -25.01
CA ARG A 276 19.08 13.22 -23.57
C ARG A 276 17.62 13.39 -23.16
N MET A 277 16.80 14.05 -23.98
CA MET A 277 15.37 14.17 -23.72
C MET A 277 14.69 12.80 -23.77
N GLN A 278 15.01 11.97 -24.77
CA GLN A 278 14.48 10.61 -24.89
C GLN A 278 14.90 9.74 -23.70
N MET A 279 16.18 9.78 -23.32
CA MET A 279 16.66 9.05 -22.15
C MET A 279 15.94 9.49 -20.86
N THR A 280 15.67 10.79 -20.71
CA THR A 280 14.93 11.32 -19.57
C THR A 280 13.49 10.80 -19.57
N HIS A 281 12.81 10.84 -20.71
CA HIS A 281 11.47 10.28 -20.87
C HIS A 281 11.43 8.80 -20.49
N ASP A 282 12.34 7.98 -21.03
CA ASP A 282 12.36 6.54 -20.80
C ASP A 282 12.67 6.19 -19.33
N ASN A 283 13.52 6.99 -18.67
CA ASN A 283 13.81 6.85 -17.25
C ASN A 283 12.58 7.16 -16.39
N TYR A 284 11.83 8.21 -16.71
CA TYR A 284 10.60 8.56 -15.99
C TYR A 284 9.52 7.50 -16.18
N GLN A 285 9.32 7.02 -17.41
CA GLN A 285 8.37 5.96 -17.68
C GLN A 285 8.69 4.68 -16.88
N GLN A 286 9.94 4.24 -16.87
CA GLN A 286 10.36 3.05 -16.11
C GLN A 286 10.20 3.24 -14.59
N ALA A 287 10.50 4.43 -14.08
CA ALA A 287 10.31 4.74 -12.67
C ALA A 287 8.82 4.62 -12.28
N GLU A 288 7.93 5.13 -13.13
CA GLU A 288 6.49 5.09 -12.88
C GLU A 288 5.91 3.68 -13.00
N GLU A 289 6.34 2.90 -13.98
CA GLU A 289 5.98 1.48 -14.10
C GLU A 289 6.39 0.70 -12.85
N LYS A 290 7.58 0.98 -12.31
CA LYS A 290 8.07 0.36 -11.08
C LYS A 290 7.31 0.81 -9.85
N ASN A 291 7.01 2.10 -9.72
CA ASN A 291 6.22 2.63 -8.60
C ASN A 291 4.81 2.05 -8.59
N THR A 292 4.17 1.99 -9.76
CA THR A 292 2.85 1.37 -9.94
C THR A 292 2.89 -0.12 -9.55
N ALA A 293 3.92 -0.86 -9.95
CA ALA A 293 4.08 -2.27 -9.59
C ALA A 293 4.32 -2.47 -8.08
N ASN A 294 5.14 -1.62 -7.46
CA ASN A 294 5.40 -1.68 -6.02
C ASN A 294 4.15 -1.37 -5.19
N ASN A 295 3.37 -0.37 -5.60
CA ASN A 295 2.11 -0.03 -4.93
C ASN A 295 1.05 -1.15 -5.07
N ALA A 296 1.14 -1.95 -6.13
CA ALA A 296 0.31 -3.15 -6.28
C ALA A 296 0.80 -4.34 -5.45
N ALA A 297 2.11 -4.45 -5.20
CA ALA A 297 2.74 -5.59 -4.50
C ALA A 297 2.90 -5.39 -2.99
N GLY A 298 2.88 -4.16 -2.49
CA GLY A 298 2.97 -3.82 -1.06
C GLY A 298 1.64 -3.95 -0.30
N LYS A 299 0.68 -4.68 -0.86
CA LYS A 299 -0.61 -5.00 -0.24
C LYS A 299 -0.65 -6.48 0.12
#